data_AF-A0A558A0M7-F1
#
_entry.id   AF-A0A558A0M7-F1
#
_cell.length_a   1.000
_cell.length_b   1.000
_cell.length_c   1.000
_cell.angle_alpha   90.00
_cell.angle_beta   90.00
_cell.angle_gamma   90.00
#
_symmetry.space_group_name_H-M   'P 1'
#
loop_
_entity.id
_entity.type
_entity.pdbx_description
1 polymer ?
#
loop_
_entity_poly.entity_id
_entity_poly.type
_entity_poly.pdbx_seq_one_letter_code
_entity_poly.pdbx_strand_id
1 'polypeptide(L)'
;MSDPLDWNAKTIAEFRANEGRVGGTFEGAPLVLVHHRGRKSGQEYVTPVMYLPHDTEPDIIYIFATKGGAPTNPAWYHNLTAAGVGSVERGTGTYNATIRDVTGPERDRIYAEQARRYPGFAEYARQTAAVRTIPVLELGLQLAPSLTN
;
A
#
# COMPACT_ATOMS: atom_id res chain seq x y z
N MET A 1 2.28 -25.32 -3.41
CA MET A 1 2.16 -23.99 -2.77
C MET A 1 3.05 -23.05 -3.57
N SER A 2 2.47 -22.05 -4.21
CA SER A 2 3.24 -21.03 -4.95
C SER A 2 4.09 -20.23 -3.96
N ASP A 3 5.36 -19.98 -4.28
CA ASP A 3 6.23 -19.12 -3.48
C ASP A 3 5.57 -17.72 -3.36
N PRO A 4 5.54 -17.07 -2.17
CA PRO A 4 5.13 -15.68 -2.04
C PRO A 4 5.79 -14.72 -3.06
N LEU A 5 7.03 -15.01 -3.46
CA LEU A 5 7.73 -14.26 -4.52
C LEU A 5 7.05 -14.45 -5.90
N ASP A 6 6.65 -15.67 -6.24
CA ASP A 6 5.92 -15.97 -7.48
C ASP A 6 4.54 -15.31 -7.51
N TRP A 7 3.87 -15.24 -6.36
CA TRP A 7 2.57 -14.59 -6.26
C TRP A 7 2.66 -13.06 -6.42
N ASN A 8 3.66 -12.43 -5.79
CA ASN A 8 3.90 -10.99 -5.95
C ASN A 8 4.23 -10.66 -7.41
N ALA A 9 5.13 -11.43 -8.03
CA ALA A 9 5.53 -11.20 -9.42
C ALA A 9 4.34 -11.30 -10.39
N LYS A 10 3.46 -12.28 -10.20
CA LYS A 10 2.22 -12.43 -11.00
C LYS A 10 1.27 -11.27 -10.81
N THR A 11 1.03 -10.87 -9.55
CA THR A 11 0.17 -9.73 -9.22
C THR A 11 0.69 -8.44 -9.87
N ILE A 12 1.99 -8.19 -9.82
CA ILE A 12 2.63 -7.02 -10.44
C ILE A 12 2.49 -7.06 -11.98
N ALA A 13 2.72 -8.22 -12.59
CA ALA A 13 2.60 -8.39 -14.03
C ALA A 13 1.16 -8.15 -14.50
N GLU A 14 0.18 -8.72 -13.80
CA GLU A 14 -1.24 -8.52 -14.08
C GLU A 14 -1.64 -7.05 -13.92
N PHE A 15 -1.23 -6.41 -12.82
CA PHE A 15 -1.47 -4.99 -12.57
C PHE A 15 -1.00 -4.13 -13.75
N ARG A 16 0.24 -4.33 -14.20
CA ARG A 16 0.83 -3.56 -15.31
C ARG A 16 0.20 -3.86 -16.66
N ALA A 17 -0.22 -5.11 -16.89
CA ALA A 17 -0.89 -5.51 -18.13
C ALA A 17 -2.34 -4.98 -18.22
N ASN A 18 -3.00 -4.76 -17.08
CA ASN A 18 -4.42 -4.45 -16.99
C ASN A 18 -4.70 -3.03 -16.42
N GLU A 19 -3.79 -2.09 -16.68
CA GLU A 19 -3.95 -0.66 -16.32
C GLU A 19 -4.25 -0.44 -14.82
N GLY A 20 -3.58 -1.22 -13.97
CA GLY A 20 -3.68 -1.13 -12.52
C GLY A 20 -4.79 -1.98 -11.89
N ARG A 21 -5.41 -2.88 -12.65
CA ARG A 21 -6.47 -3.78 -12.15
C ARG A 21 -5.93 -5.21 -12.02
N VAL A 22 -6.36 -5.91 -10.98
CA VAL A 22 -6.00 -7.32 -10.72
C VAL A 22 -7.25 -8.07 -10.29
N GLY A 23 -7.45 -9.29 -10.79
CA GLY A 23 -8.57 -10.15 -10.43
C GLY A 23 -8.38 -10.93 -9.12
N GLY A 24 -9.19 -11.97 -8.93
CA GLY A 24 -9.12 -12.85 -7.76
C GLY A 24 -9.42 -12.10 -6.46
N THR A 25 -8.55 -12.23 -5.46
CA THR A 25 -8.73 -11.60 -4.14
C THR A 25 -8.74 -10.07 -4.19
N PHE A 26 -8.25 -9.46 -5.28
CA PHE A 26 -8.23 -8.00 -5.48
C PHE A 26 -9.26 -7.51 -6.50
N GLU A 27 -10.15 -8.38 -6.97
CA GLU A 27 -11.14 -7.99 -7.97
C GLU A 27 -12.02 -6.85 -7.47
N GLY A 28 -12.09 -5.77 -8.25
CA GLY A 28 -12.83 -4.54 -7.91
C GLY A 28 -12.18 -3.68 -6.83
N ALA A 29 -10.99 -4.04 -6.33
CA ALA A 29 -10.26 -3.27 -5.34
C ALA A 29 -9.27 -2.28 -5.99
N PRO A 30 -9.19 -1.03 -5.48
CA PRO A 30 -8.12 -0.11 -5.86
C PRO A 30 -6.77 -0.63 -5.35
N LEU A 31 -5.83 -0.83 -6.28
CA LEU A 31 -4.47 -1.28 -6.02
C LEU A 31 -3.45 -0.20 -6.40
N VAL A 32 -2.33 -0.22 -5.70
CA VAL A 32 -1.14 0.57 -6.00
C VAL A 32 0.10 -0.33 -5.83
N LEU A 33 1.08 -0.21 -6.72
CA LEU A 33 2.38 -0.84 -6.51
C LEU A 33 3.29 0.14 -5.80
N VAL A 34 3.80 -0.26 -4.64
CA VAL A 34 4.69 0.59 -3.84
C VAL A 34 6.12 0.14 -4.00
N HIS A 35 6.96 1.03 -4.53
CA HIS A 35 8.40 0.82 -4.62
C HIS A 35 9.03 1.24 -3.31
N HIS A 36 9.88 0.39 -2.75
CA HIS A 36 10.55 0.67 -1.49
C HIS A 36 11.94 0.04 -1.42
N ARG A 37 12.90 0.80 -0.91
CA ARG A 37 14.26 0.33 -0.69
C ARG A 37 14.41 -0.27 0.70
N GLY A 38 14.96 -1.48 0.78
CA GLY A 38 15.23 -2.16 2.05
C GLY A 38 16.18 -1.33 2.92
N ARG A 39 15.71 -0.80 4.06
CA ARG A 39 16.52 0.09 4.93
C ARG A 39 17.83 -0.52 5.44
N LYS A 40 17.91 -1.86 5.48
CA LYS A 40 19.11 -2.61 5.90
C LYS A 40 19.92 -3.15 4.70
N SER A 41 19.23 -3.65 3.67
CA SER A 41 19.88 -4.32 2.54
C SER A 41 20.22 -3.40 1.37
N GLY A 42 19.58 -2.22 1.29
CA GLY A 42 19.69 -1.31 0.16
C GLY A 42 19.03 -1.82 -1.14
N GLN A 43 18.39 -2.98 -1.13
CA GLN A 43 17.76 -3.60 -2.30
C GLN A 43 16.40 -2.96 -2.59
N GLU A 44 16.07 -2.80 -3.87
CA GLU A 44 14.76 -2.32 -4.33
C GLU A 44 13.73 -3.46 -4.35
N TYR A 45 12.52 -3.13 -3.93
CA TYR A 45 11.38 -4.04 -3.88
C TYR A 45 10.12 -3.33 -4.37
N VAL A 46 9.19 -4.12 -4.90
CA VAL A 46 7.87 -3.65 -5.29
C VAL A 46 6.83 -4.50 -4.58
N THR A 47 5.89 -3.86 -3.88
CA THR A 47 4.81 -4.55 -3.17
C THR A 47 3.44 -4.04 -3.62
N PRO A 48 2.55 -4.92 -4.12
CA PRO A 48 1.15 -4.55 -4.38
C PRO A 48 0.39 -4.39 -3.05
N VAL A 49 -0.33 -3.28 -2.89
CA VAL A 49 -1.20 -3.04 -1.72
C VAL A 49 -2.50 -2.38 -2.14
N MET A 50 -3.57 -2.64 -1.40
CA MET A 50 -4.82 -1.89 -1.54
C MET A 50 -4.65 -0.47 -0.99
N TYR A 51 -5.31 0.50 -1.60
CA TYR A 51 -5.34 1.87 -1.11
C TYR A 51 -6.76 2.41 -0.95
N LEU A 52 -6.94 3.43 -0.11
CA LEU A 52 -8.15 4.22 -0.02
C LEU A 52 -7.85 5.62 -0.59
N PRO A 53 -8.54 6.10 -1.64
CA PRO A 53 -8.37 7.48 -2.10
C PRO A 53 -8.88 8.47 -1.05
N HIS A 54 -8.25 9.64 -0.97
CA HIS A 54 -8.82 10.76 -0.22
C HIS A 54 -10.16 11.18 -0.83
N ASP A 55 -11.09 11.64 -0.01
CA ASP A 55 -12.46 11.95 -0.45
C ASP A 55 -12.48 13.15 -1.43
N THR A 56 -11.58 14.12 -1.25
CA THR A 56 -11.55 15.37 -2.03
C THR A 56 -10.24 15.68 -2.73
N GLU A 57 -9.16 14.95 -2.42
CA GLU A 57 -7.81 15.26 -2.92
C GLU A 57 -7.31 14.08 -3.75
N PRO A 58 -7.43 14.12 -5.10
CA PRO A 58 -7.19 12.96 -5.95
C PRO A 58 -5.75 12.45 -5.91
N ASP A 59 -4.83 13.30 -5.47
CA ASP A 59 -3.40 13.03 -5.35
C ASP A 59 -3.02 12.51 -3.96
N ILE A 60 -3.97 12.32 -3.05
CA ILE A 60 -3.72 11.72 -1.73
C ILE A 60 -4.38 10.34 -1.68
N ILE A 61 -3.60 9.33 -1.26
CA ILE A 61 -4.09 7.97 -1.01
C ILE A 61 -3.59 7.45 0.33
N TYR A 62 -4.33 6.51 0.92
CA TYR A 62 -3.97 5.83 2.16
C TYR A 62 -3.67 4.35 1.91
N ILE A 63 -2.56 3.84 2.43
CA ILE A 63 -2.21 2.41 2.40
C ILE A 63 -2.13 1.84 3.80
N PHE A 64 -2.32 0.53 3.93
CA PHE A 64 -2.58 -0.12 5.21
C PHE A 64 -1.60 -1.26 5.46
N ALA A 65 -0.84 -1.18 6.56
CA ALA A 65 0.18 -2.15 6.94
C ALA A 65 -0.41 -3.41 7.62
N THR A 66 -1.45 -4.01 7.00
CA THR A 66 -2.21 -5.12 7.57
C THR A 66 -1.38 -6.40 7.66
N LYS A 67 -0.58 -6.71 6.62
CA LYS A 67 0.19 -7.97 6.50
C LYS A 67 -0.69 -9.19 6.82
N GLY A 68 -1.93 -9.18 6.35
CA GLY A 68 -2.91 -10.25 6.61
C GLY A 68 -3.18 -10.52 8.10
N GLY A 69 -3.07 -9.51 8.97
CA GLY A 69 -3.29 -9.67 10.41
C GLY A 69 -2.09 -10.25 11.18
N ALA A 70 -0.93 -10.39 10.54
CA ALA A 70 0.27 -10.86 11.21
C ALA A 70 0.66 -9.98 12.42
N PRO A 71 1.31 -10.54 13.46
CA PRO A 71 1.66 -9.80 14.69
C PRO A 71 2.74 -8.73 14.48
N THR A 72 3.38 -8.69 13.30
CA THR A 72 4.43 -7.74 12.96
C THR A 72 4.04 -6.88 11.76
N ASN A 73 4.61 -5.68 11.69
CA ASN A 73 4.46 -4.82 10.52
C ASN A 73 5.19 -5.43 9.30
N PRO A 74 4.74 -5.13 8.07
CA PRO A 74 5.44 -5.54 6.86
C PRO A 74 6.72 -4.74 6.67
N ALA A 75 7.71 -5.32 5.98
CA ALA A 75 8.99 -4.68 5.74
C ALA A 75 8.85 -3.34 5.01
N TRP A 76 7.92 -3.26 4.04
CA TRP A 76 7.65 -2.03 3.30
C TRP A 76 7.25 -0.86 4.21
N TYR A 77 6.51 -1.09 5.30
CA TYR A 77 6.12 -0.02 6.23
C TYR A 77 7.35 0.62 6.86
N HIS A 78 8.30 -0.20 7.34
CA HIS A 78 9.54 0.29 7.93
C HIS A 78 10.49 0.93 6.91
N ASN A 79 10.45 0.47 5.67
CA ASN A 79 11.27 1.03 4.60
C ASN A 79 10.76 2.42 4.20
N LEU A 80 9.45 2.56 3.98
CA LEU A 80 8.84 3.83 3.58
C LEU A 80 8.90 4.89 4.68
N THR A 81 8.58 4.53 5.93
CA THR A 81 8.66 5.48 7.05
C THR A 81 10.08 5.94 7.33
N ALA A 82 11.09 5.09 7.11
CA ALA A 82 12.49 5.49 7.24
C ALA A 82 12.95 6.40 6.09
N ALA A 83 12.42 6.23 4.89
CA ALA A 83 12.77 7.05 3.72
C ALA A 83 12.03 8.39 3.70
N GLY A 84 10.78 8.45 4.16
CA GLY A 84 9.91 9.64 4.10
C GLY A 84 9.41 9.98 2.68
N VAL A 85 9.99 9.36 1.65
CA VAL A 85 9.62 9.48 0.25
C VAL A 85 9.72 8.13 -0.45
N GLY A 86 9.05 7.97 -1.59
CA GLY A 86 9.12 6.78 -2.42
C GLY A 86 8.54 7.02 -3.82
N SER A 87 8.31 5.94 -4.55
CA SER A 87 7.57 5.98 -5.81
C SER A 87 6.49 4.92 -5.85
N VAL A 88 5.43 5.18 -6.60
CA VAL A 88 4.30 4.27 -6.76
C VAL A 88 3.82 4.19 -8.19
N GLU A 89 3.25 3.05 -8.57
CA GLU A 89 2.46 2.91 -9.80
C GLU A 89 0.99 2.86 -9.44
N ARG A 90 0.19 3.77 -10.03
CA ARG A 90 -1.26 3.83 -9.88
C ARG A 90 -1.90 3.92 -11.25
N GLY A 91 -2.75 2.95 -11.58
CA GLY A 91 -3.29 2.84 -12.93
C GLY A 91 -2.16 2.64 -13.95
N THR A 92 -2.05 3.56 -14.91
CA THR A 92 -0.99 3.59 -15.92
C THR A 92 0.14 4.58 -15.62
N GLY A 93 0.04 5.31 -14.51
CA GLY A 93 1.00 6.36 -14.14
C GLY A 93 1.98 5.93 -13.06
N THR A 94 3.17 6.54 -13.10
CA THR A 94 4.18 6.46 -12.03
C THR A 94 4.28 7.81 -11.33
N TYR A 95 4.27 7.78 -10.00
CA TYR A 95 4.23 8.97 -9.16
C TYR A 95 5.36 8.92 -8.13
N ASN A 96 5.96 10.07 -7.85
CA ASN A 96 6.71 10.27 -6.63
C ASN A 96 5.70 10.40 -5.48
N ALA A 97 6.05 9.86 -4.30
CA ALA A 97 5.18 9.87 -3.13
C ALA A 97 5.92 10.45 -1.92
N THR A 98 5.31 11.40 -1.23
CA THR A 98 5.69 11.75 0.15
C THR A 98 4.98 10.81 1.12
N ILE A 99 5.64 10.41 2.20
CA ILE A 99 5.12 9.42 3.15
C ILE A 99 4.88 10.08 4.50
N ARG A 100 3.62 10.04 4.99
CA ARG A 100 3.24 10.45 6.34
C ARG A 100 2.62 9.28 7.10
N ASP A 101 3.10 9.01 8.31
CA ASP A 101 2.47 8.05 9.21
C ASP A 101 1.26 8.69 9.88
N VAL A 102 0.06 8.16 9.61
CA VAL A 102 -1.18 8.68 10.15
C VAL A 102 -1.45 8.00 11.48
N THR A 103 -1.72 8.80 12.52
CA THR A 103 -1.86 8.30 13.90
C THR A 103 -3.11 8.85 14.58
N GLY A 104 -3.44 8.27 15.75
CA GLY A 104 -4.54 8.74 16.59
C GLY A 104 -5.92 8.68 15.91
N PRO A 105 -6.83 9.61 16.26
CA PRO A 105 -8.21 9.60 15.77
C PRO A 105 -8.33 9.69 14.24
N GLU A 106 -7.40 10.37 13.58
CA GLU A 106 -7.36 10.48 12.12
C GLU A 106 -7.18 9.11 11.48
N ARG A 107 -6.20 8.35 11.98
CA ARG A 107 -5.95 6.97 11.54
C ARG A 107 -7.15 6.08 11.76
N ASP A 108 -7.82 6.21 12.91
CA ASP A 108 -8.97 5.36 13.24
C ASP A 108 -10.14 5.60 12.30
N ARG A 109 -10.40 6.87 11.94
CA ARG A 109 -11.41 7.24 10.93
C ARG A 109 -11.11 6.62 9.57
N ILE A 110 -9.88 6.76 9.09
CA ILE A 110 -9.45 6.26 7.78
C ILE A 110 -9.51 4.72 7.74
N TYR A 111 -9.02 4.06 8.79
CA TYR A 111 -9.05 2.61 8.89
C TYR A 111 -10.49 2.09 8.96
N ALA A 112 -11.37 2.76 9.71
CA ALA A 112 -12.78 2.39 9.80
C ALA A 112 -13.48 2.49 8.43
N GLU A 113 -13.19 3.52 7.64
CA GLU A 113 -13.76 3.65 6.29
C GLU A 113 -13.28 2.52 5.36
N GLN A 114 -11.99 2.18 5.41
CA GLN A 114 -11.47 1.04 4.66
C GLN A 114 -12.14 -0.28 5.09
N ALA A 115 -12.32 -0.48 6.39
CA ALA A 115 -13.00 -1.66 6.94
C ALA A 115 -14.49 -1.72 6.58
N ARG A 116 -15.14 -0.56 6.43
CA ARG A 116 -16.52 -0.46 5.95
C ARG A 116 -16.65 -0.91 4.49
N ARG A 117 -15.70 -0.53 3.63
CA ARG A 117 -15.67 -0.92 2.21
C ARG A 117 -15.20 -2.37 2.01
N TYR A 118 -14.23 -2.79 2.80
CA TYR A 118 -13.59 -4.11 2.72
C TYR A 118 -13.57 -4.77 4.11
N PRO A 119 -14.64 -5.50 4.48
CA PRO A 119 -14.81 -6.06 5.83
C PRO A 119 -13.66 -6.93 6.36
N GLY A 120 -12.85 -7.53 5.48
CA GLY A 120 -11.63 -8.25 5.87
C GLY A 120 -10.64 -7.41 6.69
N PHE A 121 -10.63 -6.09 6.53
CA PHE A 121 -9.79 -5.20 7.32
C PHE A 121 -10.20 -5.11 8.79
N ALA A 122 -11.50 -5.30 9.10
CA ALA A 122 -11.97 -5.40 10.48
C ALA A 122 -11.45 -6.68 11.15
N GLU A 123 -11.40 -7.78 10.42
CA GLU A 123 -10.83 -9.04 10.90
C GLU A 123 -9.35 -8.90 11.21
N TYR A 124 -8.56 -8.26 10.34
CA TYR A 124 -7.14 -8.01 10.62
C TYR A 124 -6.94 -7.17 11.88
N ALA A 125 -7.74 -6.12 12.08
CA ALA A 125 -7.66 -5.28 13.27
C ALA A 125 -7.99 -6.06 14.55
N ARG A 126 -8.99 -6.96 14.49
CA ARG A 126 -9.30 -7.87 15.60
C ARG A 126 -8.15 -8.82 15.92
N GLN A 127 -7.53 -9.42 14.89
CA GLN A 127 -6.42 -10.35 15.06
C GLN A 127 -5.20 -9.70 15.72
N THR A 128 -4.95 -8.41 15.45
CA THR A 128 -3.80 -7.70 16.01
C THR A 128 -4.11 -6.88 17.27
N ALA A 129 -5.37 -6.82 17.73
CA ALA A 129 -5.82 -5.86 18.75
C ALA A 129 -4.99 -5.88 20.05
N ALA A 130 -4.52 -7.06 20.48
CA ALA A 130 -3.69 -7.22 21.69
C ALA A 130 -2.17 -7.09 21.44
N VAL A 131 -1.75 -6.87 20.18
CA VAL A 131 -0.33 -6.95 19.76
C VAL A 131 0.15 -5.63 19.17
N ARG A 132 -0.62 -5.06 18.24
CA ARG A 132 -0.28 -3.81 17.56
C ARG A 132 -1.51 -3.14 16.97
N THR A 133 -1.45 -1.83 16.87
CA THR A 133 -2.33 -1.05 15.99
C THR A 133 -1.80 -1.16 14.56
N ILE A 134 -2.66 -1.50 13.60
CA ILE A 134 -2.26 -1.59 12.18
C ILE A 134 -1.96 -0.18 11.65
N PRO A 135 -0.72 0.10 11.21
CA PRO A 135 -0.37 1.43 10.68
C PRO A 135 -1.12 1.78 9.40
N VAL A 136 -1.33 3.07 9.20
CA VAL A 136 -1.89 3.67 7.99
C VAL A 136 -0.91 4.73 7.51
N LEU A 137 -0.45 4.63 6.27
CA LEU A 137 0.39 5.66 5.67
C LEU A 137 -0.44 6.47 4.68
N GLU A 138 -0.32 7.78 4.76
CA GLU A 138 -0.75 8.71 3.74
C GLU A 138 0.37 8.92 2.73
N LEU A 139 0.02 8.83 1.45
CA LEU A 139 0.89 9.06 0.32
C LEU A 139 0.38 10.28 -0.46
N GLY A 140 1.17 11.36 -0.45
CA GLY A 140 0.96 12.51 -1.33
C GLY A 140 1.65 12.27 -2.66
N LEU A 141 0.88 12.17 -3.73
CA LEU A 141 1.35 11.77 -5.06
C LEU A 141 1.65 13.00 -5.92
N GLN A 142 2.80 12.96 -6.59
CA GLN A 142 3.17 13.91 -7.62
C GLN A 142 3.61 13.14 -8.85
N LEU A 143 3.03 13.45 -10.02
CA LEU A 143 3.38 12.77 -11.27
C LEU A 143 4.90 12.83 -11.46
N ALA A 144 5.53 11.65 -11.64
CA ALA A 144 6.95 11.60 -11.89
C ALA A 144 7.21 12.26 -13.26
N PRO A 145 8.24 13.14 -13.39
CA PRO A 145 8.56 13.73 -14.68
C PRO A 145 8.82 12.60 -15.67
N SER A 146 8.13 12.65 -16.81
CA SER A 146 8.46 11.79 -17.95
C SER A 146 9.94 12.00 -18.25
N LEU A 147 10.73 10.92 -18.18
CA LEU A 147 12.09 10.95 -18.71
C LEU A 147 11.96 11.05 -20.23
N THR A 148 11.79 12.28 -20.72
CA THR A 148 11.93 12.58 -22.15
C THR A 148 13.41 12.40 -22.46
N ASN A 149 13.73 11.33 -23.19
CA ASN A 149 15.03 11.14 -23.82
C ASN A 149 15.04 11.82 -25.19
#